data_AF-A0A0K8Q9E9-F1
#
_entry.id   AF-A0A0K8Q9E9-F1
#
_cell.length_a   1.000
_cell.length_b   1.000
_cell.length_c   1.000
_cell.angle_alpha   90.00
_cell.angle_beta   90.00
_cell.angle_gamma   90.00
#
_symmetry.space_group_name_H-M   'P 1'
#
loop_
_entity.id
_entity.type
_entity.pdbx_description
1 polymer ?
#
loop_
_entity_poly.entity_id
_entity_poly.type
_entity_poly.pdbx_seq_one_letter_code
_entity_poly.pdbx_strand_id
1 'polypeptide(L)' 'LLALPPVGLGAKEGEVSQIFKNCFQEICLDGSAVQPVLDRQATQLNTIMKALNVPCWAPDPVSTGSKCEVA' A
#
# COMPACT_ATOMS: atom_id res chain seq x y z
N LEU A 1 -5.48 -0.67 19.92
CA LEU A 1 -5.72 -0.06 18.60
C LEU A 1 -6.14 -1.16 17.65
N LEU A 2 -7.41 -1.16 17.23
CA LEU A 2 -7.86 -2.05 16.15
C LEU A 2 -7.40 -1.41 14.84
N ALA A 3 -6.48 -2.06 14.12
CA ALA A 3 -6.14 -1.65 12.76
C ALA A 3 -7.34 -2.00 11.87
N LEU A 4 -8.04 -0.97 11.40
CA LEU A 4 -9.09 -1.15 10.40
C LEU A 4 -8.39 -1.41 9.06
N PRO A 5 -8.79 -2.44 8.30
CA PRO A 5 -8.29 -2.60 6.94
C PRO A 5 -8.57 -1.33 6.13
N PRO A 6 -7.75 -1.02 5.12
CA PRO A 6 -7.96 0.15 4.27
C PRO A 6 -9.37 0.14 3.68
N VAL A 7 -10.19 1.11 4.07
CA VAL A 7 -11.55 1.28 3.55
C VAL A 7 -11.56 2.34 2.47
N GLY A 8 -12.25 2.09 1.35
CA GLY A 8 -12.31 3.03 0.22
C GLY A 8 -11.36 2.70 -0.94
N LEU A 9 -10.78 1.50 -0.97
CA LEU A 9 -10.00 1.03 -2.13
C LEU A 9 -10.86 0.76 -3.37
N GLY A 10 -12.14 0.41 -3.19
CA GLY A 10 -13.10 0.21 -4.27
C GLY A 10 -12.56 -0.71 -5.37
N ALA A 11 -12.60 -0.26 -6.62
CA ALA A 11 -12.12 -1.02 -7.78
C ALA A 11 -10.61 -1.33 -7.75
N LYS A 12 -9.82 -0.64 -6.91
CA LYS A 12 -8.37 -0.82 -6.78
C LYS A 12 -7.96 -1.90 -5.77
N GLU A 13 -8.91 -2.53 -5.08
CA GLU A 13 -8.63 -3.59 -4.10
C GLU A 13 -7.83 -4.76 -4.70
N GLY A 14 -8.14 -5.17 -5.93
CA GLY A 14 -7.42 -6.21 -6.63
C GLY A 14 -5.95 -5.85 -6.92
N GLU A 15 -5.70 -4.61 -7.33
CA GLU A 15 -4.34 -4.10 -7.60
C GLU A 15 -3.51 -4.03 -6.31
N VAL A 16 -4.11 -3.53 -5.21
CA VAL A 16 -3.45 -3.51 -3.89
C VAL A 16 -3.12 -4.93 -3.42
N SER A 17 -4.07 -5.86 -3.53
CA SER A 17 -3.86 -7.27 -3.17
C SER A 17 -2.73 -7.91 -4.00
N GLN A 18 -2.61 -7.53 -5.27
CA GLN A 18 -1.57 -8.05 -6.15
C GLN A 18 -0.17 -7.59 -5.71
N ILE A 19 -0.02 -6.34 -5.25
CA ILE A 19 1.24 -5.82 -4.71
C ILE A 19 1.74 -6.69 -3.55
N PHE A 20 0.87 -7.03 -2.59
CA PHE A 20 1.24 -7.91 -1.47
C PHE A 20 1.62 -9.31 -1.93
N LYS A 21 0.89 -9.87 -2.90
CA LYS A 21 1.22 -11.19 -3.49
C LYS A 21 2.58 -11.16 -4.19
N ASN A 22 2.89 -10.10 -4.91
CA ASN A 22 4.18 -9.93 -5.57
C ASN A 22 5.32 -9.88 -4.54
N CYS A 23 5.17 -9.10 -3.46
CA CYS A 23 6.17 -9.09 -2.38
C CYS A 23 6.42 -10.49 -1.83
N PHE A 24 5.35 -11.25 -1.55
CA PHE A 24 5.47 -12.62 -1.03
C PHE A 24 6.17 -13.56 -2.03
N GLN A 25 5.75 -13.54 -3.29
CA GLN A 25 6.37 -14.35 -4.34
C GLN A 25 7.86 -14.03 -4.46
N GLU A 26 8.20 -12.76 -4.68
CA GLU A 26 9.58 -12.38 -5.00
C GLU A 26 10.53 -12.57 -3.81
N ILE A 27 10.09 -12.24 -2.60
CA ILE A 27 10.93 -12.31 -1.40
C ILE A 27 10.95 -13.73 -0.84
N CYS A 28 9.77 -14.32 -0.58
CA CYS A 28 9.68 -15.57 0.16
C CYS A 28 9.85 -16.80 -0.73
N LEU A 29 9.41 -16.75 -2.00
CA LEU A 29 9.47 -17.90 -2.90
C LEU A 29 10.69 -17.82 -3.84
N ASP A 30 11.02 -16.64 -4.37
CA ASP A 30 12.09 -16.49 -5.35
C ASP A 30 13.44 -16.05 -4.73
N GLY A 31 13.46 -15.70 -3.44
CA GLY A 31 14.68 -15.34 -2.70
C GLY A 31 15.29 -14.00 -3.10
N SER A 32 14.49 -13.09 -3.68
CA SER A 32 14.95 -11.75 -4.05
C SER A 32 15.32 -10.90 -2.84
N ALA A 33 16.21 -9.93 -3.04
CA ALA A 33 16.58 -8.99 -2.01
C ALA A 33 15.34 -8.20 -1.53
N VAL A 34 15.13 -8.17 -0.21
CA VAL A 34 13.93 -7.59 0.42
C VAL A 34 13.76 -6.11 0.07
N GLN A 35 14.77 -5.29 0.36
CA GLN A 35 14.65 -3.84 0.24
C GLN A 35 14.31 -3.38 -1.20
N PRO A 36 15.01 -3.84 -2.25
CA PRO A 36 14.67 -3.44 -3.62
C PRO A 36 13.26 -3.85 -4.07
N VAL A 37 12.77 -5.01 -3.62
CA VAL A 37 11.39 -5.45 -3.91
C VAL A 37 10.41 -4.52 -3.21
N LEU A 38 10.62 -4.26 -1.92
CA LEU A 38 9.74 -3.36 -1.16
C LEU A 38 9.73 -1.95 -1.74
N ASP A 39 10.87 -1.37 -2.10
CA ASP A 39 10.95 -0.02 -2.68
C ASP A 39 10.15 0.09 -3.99
N ARG A 40 10.24 -0.94 -4.86
CA ARG A 40 9.50 -0.98 -6.12
C ARG A 40 8.00 -1.15 -5.89
N GLN A 41 7.61 -2.08 -5.03
CA GLN A 41 6.20 -2.37 -4.73
C GLN A 41 5.54 -1.20 -3.97
N ALA A 42 6.28 -0.51 -3.10
CA ALA A 42 5.85 0.71 -2.41
C ALA A 42 5.59 1.86 -3.40
N THR A 43 6.43 2.04 -4.42
CA THR A 43 6.23 3.04 -5.48
C THR A 43 4.92 2.78 -6.25
N GLN A 44 4.62 1.50 -6.55
CA GLN A 44 3.36 1.13 -7.19
C GLN A 44 2.16 1.39 -6.27
N LEU A 45 2.27 1.02 -5.00
CA LEU A 45 1.22 1.26 -4.02
C LEU A 45 0.95 2.76 -3.85
N ASN A 46 1.99 3.58 -3.77
CA ASN A 46 1.84 5.03 -3.66
C ASN A 46 1.10 5.63 -4.86
N THR A 47 1.35 5.12 -6.07
CA THR A 47 0.61 5.53 -7.28
C THR A 47 -0.89 5.28 -7.14
N ILE A 48 -1.28 4.11 -6.62
CA ILE A 48 -2.68 3.77 -6.38
C ILE A 48 -3.27 4.69 -5.31
N MET A 49 -2.55 4.88 -4.20
CA MET A 49 -2.99 5.71 -3.08
C MET A 49 -3.22 7.17 -3.49
N LYS A 50 -2.32 7.74 -4.30
CA LYS A 50 -2.47 9.08 -4.89
C LYS A 50 -3.68 9.20 -5.81
N ALA A 51 -3.97 8.16 -6.59
CA ALA A 51 -5.13 8.13 -7.49
C ALA A 51 -6.45 8.04 -6.72
N LEU A 52 -6.49 7.30 -5.61
CA LEU A 52 -7.67 7.15 -4.77
C LEU A 52 -8.02 8.42 -3.99
N ASN A 53 -7.05 9.28 -3.69
CA ASN A 53 -7.27 10.57 -3.02
C ASN A 53 -8.05 10.42 -1.70
N VAL A 54 -7.72 9.38 -0.92
CA VAL A 54 -8.39 9.04 0.33
C VAL A 54 -7.65 9.64 1.54
N PRO A 55 -8.36 9.93 2.64
CA PRO A 55 -7.72 10.28 3.91
C PRO A 55 -6.92 9.09 4.46
N CYS A 56 -5.92 9.35 5.29
CA CYS A 56 -5.20 8.30 6.02
C CYS A 56 -6.13 7.52 6.95
N TRP A 57 -5.74 6.28 7.25
CA TRP A 57 -6.40 5.47 8.26
C TRP A 57 -5.57 5.48 9.55
N ALA A 58 -6.23 5.35 10.69
CA ALA A 58 -5.55 5.24 11.97
C ALA A 58 -4.56 4.05 11.96
N PRO A 59 -3.37 4.17 12.60
CA PRO A 59 -2.97 5.20 13.55
C PRO A 59 -2.37 6.46 12.92
N ASP A 60 -2.28 6.53 11.59
CA ASP A 60 -1.64 7.66 10.93
C ASP A 60 -2.45 8.94 11.14
N PRO A 61 -1.80 10.10 11.37
CA PRO A 61 -2.50 11.35 11.61
C PRO A 61 -3.37 11.75 10.41
N VAL A 62 -4.69 11.80 10.63
CA VAL A 62 -5.66 12.38 9.70
C VAL A 62 -5.64 13.90 9.83
N SER A 63 -4.67 14.54 9.19
CA SER A 63 -4.66 16.00 9.05
C SER A 63 -5.67 16.42 7.98
N THR A 64 -6.47 17.46 8.24
CA THR A 64 -7.46 17.97 7.28
C THR A 64 -6.77 18.42 5.99
N GLY A 65 -7.05 17.72 4.89
CA GLY A 65 -6.43 17.98 3.58
C GLY A 65 -5.18 17.11 3.28
N SER A 66 -4.67 16.35 4.25
CA SER A 66 -3.64 15.34 3.99
C SER A 66 -4.25 14.09 3.36
N LYS A 67 -3.57 13.59 2.33
CA LYS A 67 -3.93 12.35 1.62
C LYS A 67 -3.00 11.24 2.08
N CYS A 68 -3.50 10.01 2.05
CA CYS A 68 -2.66 8.86 2.34
C CYS A 68 -1.67 8.62 1.19
N GLU A 69 -0.40 8.49 1.55
CA GLU A 69 0.70 8.21 0.64
C GLU A 69 1.60 7.14 1.26
N VAL A 70 2.29 6.39 0.40
CA VAL A 70 3.32 5.43 0.82
C VAL A 70 4.68 6.04 0.50
N ALA A 71 5.46 6.31 1.55
CA ALA A 71 6.78 6.91 1.49
C ALA A 71 7.89 5.85 1.61
#